data_AF-A0A0F8ZA28-F1
#
_entry.id   AF-A0A0F8ZA28-F1
#
_cell.length_a   1.000
_cell.length_b   1.000
_cell.length_c   1.000
_cell.angle_alpha   90.00
_cell.angle_beta   90.00
_cell.angle_gamma   90.00
#
_symmetry.space_group_name_H-M   'P 1'
#
loop_
_entity.id
_entity.type
_entity.pdbx_description
1 polymer ?
#
loop_
_entity_poly.entity_id
_entity_poly.type
_entity_poly.pdbx_seq_one_letter_code
_entity_poly.pdbx_strand_id
1 'polypeptide(L)' 'MTNSTLVTVCDKCLRASCWNGEFMCDQAQSAGVIYAKMDDLIDLDLEHWSHWLSKEDYQIMQITGRVLEE' A
#
# COMPACT_ATOMS: atom_id res chain seq x y z
N MET A 1 -8.41 7.98 15.47
CA MET A 1 -7.15 7.24 15.72
C MET A 1 -6.63 6.86 14.36
N THR A 2 -5.67 7.60 13.80
CA THR A 2 -5.18 7.39 12.42
C THR A 2 -3.78 6.79 12.51
N ASN A 3 -3.66 5.55 12.07
CA ASN A 3 -2.40 4.84 12.11
C ASN A 3 -1.65 5.14 10.82
N SER A 4 -0.57 5.91 10.93
CA SER A 4 0.12 6.48 9.77
C SER A 4 1.14 5.49 9.19
N THR A 5 0.75 4.24 8.94
CA THR A 5 1.61 3.30 8.21
C THR A 5 1.75 3.80 6.78
N LEU A 6 2.97 4.16 6.41
CA LEU A 6 3.30 4.57 5.05
C LEU A 6 3.77 3.35 4.26
N VAL A 7 3.21 3.18 3.07
CA VAL A 7 3.63 2.13 2.14
C VAL A 7 4.03 2.73 0.80
N THR A 8 4.94 2.03 0.14
CA THR A 8 5.52 2.42 -1.12
C THR A 8 4.59 2.01 -2.27
N VAL A 9 4.13 2.97 -3.06
CA VAL A 9 3.23 2.74 -4.20
C VAL A 9 3.70 3.48 -5.45
N CYS A 10 3.18 3.06 -6.61
CA CYS A 10 3.36 3.77 -7.87
C CYS A 10 2.74 5.18 -7.81
N ASP A 11 3.48 6.20 -8.25
CA ASP A 11 3.01 7.59 -8.24
C ASP A 11 1.86 7.88 -9.22
N LYS A 12 1.65 7.01 -10.21
CA LYS A 12 0.59 7.17 -11.23
C LYS A 12 -0.70 6.45 -10.88
N CYS A 13 -0.60 5.20 -10.43
CA CYS A 13 -1.77 4.36 -10.19
C CYS A 13 -2.05 4.11 -8.71
N LEU A 14 -1.19 4.59 -7.80
CA LEU A 14 -1.31 4.41 -6.34
C LEU A 14 -1.39 2.95 -5.90
N ARG A 15 -0.87 2.02 -6.73
CA ARG A 15 -0.81 0.59 -6.43
C ARG A 15 0.63 0.16 -6.13
N ALA A 16 0.81 -0.61 -5.06
CA ALA A 16 2.05 -1.30 -4.73
C ALA A 16 2.33 -2.46 -5.68
N SER A 17 1.32 -3.19 -6.15
CA SER A 17 1.51 -4.26 -7.14
C SER A 17 2.16 -3.77 -8.45
N CYS A 18 1.91 -2.51 -8.82
CA CYS A 18 2.57 -1.87 -9.95
C CYS A 18 4.05 -1.62 -9.68
N TRP A 19 4.38 -1.14 -8.47
CA TRP A 19 5.77 -0.92 -8.06
C TRP A 19 6.55 -2.25 -7.93
N ASN A 20 5.91 -3.29 -7.38
CA ASN A 20 6.48 -4.63 -7.27
C ASN A 20 6.64 -5.34 -8.63
N GLY A 21 6.16 -4.74 -9.72
CA GLY A 21 6.25 -5.29 -11.07
C GLY A 21 5.29 -6.45 -11.36
N GLU A 22 4.29 -6.68 -10.51
CA GLU A 22 3.28 -7.73 -10.68
C GLU A 22 2.19 -7.31 -11.66
N PHE A 23 1.69 -6.08 -11.51
CA PHE A 23 0.60 -5.51 -12.32
C PHE A 23 0.95 -4.08 -12.73
N MET A 24 1.78 -3.95 -13.76
CA MET A 24 2.23 -2.66 -14.26
C MET A 24 1.09 -1.89 -14.95
N CYS A 25 0.95 -0.60 -14.61
CA CYS A 25 0.06 0.31 -15.33
C CYS A 25 0.69 0.80 -16.64
N ASP A 26 -0.12 1.41 -17.51
CA ASP A 26 0.33 1.94 -18.81
C ASP A 26 1.45 2.99 -18.69
N GLN A 27 1.52 3.66 -17.54
CA GLN A 27 2.52 4.69 -17.26
C GLN A 27 3.76 4.16 -16.54
N ALA A 28 3.86 2.85 -16.26
CA ALA A 28 4.92 2.26 -15.43
C ALA A 28 6.34 2.59 -15.91
N GLN A 29 6.55 2.75 -17.23
CA GLN A 29 7.85 3.12 -17.81
C GLN A 29 8.37 4.50 -17.35
N SER A 30 7.46 5.37 -16.95
CA SER A 30 7.75 6.73 -16.48
C SER A 30 7.26 6.98 -15.05
N ALA A 31 6.71 5.96 -14.42
CA ALA A 31 6.16 6.05 -13.09
C ALA A 31 7.29 6.14 -12.07
N GLY A 32 7.13 7.07 -11.14
CA GLY A 32 7.93 7.16 -9.95
C GLY A 32 7.30 6.36 -8.81
N VAL A 33 7.87 6.59 -7.63
CA VAL A 33 7.47 5.93 -6.39
C VAL A 33 7.15 7.00 -5.36
N ILE A 34 6.06 6.81 -4.63
CA ILE A 34 5.69 7.67 -3.51
C ILE A 34 5.38 6.84 -2.26
N TYR A 35 5.46 7.47 -1.10
CA TYR A 35 4.92 6.94 0.14
C TYR A 35 3.47 7.43 0.29
N ALA A 36 2.54 6.51 0.42
CA ALA A 36 1.13 6.79 0.68
C ALA A 36 0.71 6.21 2.02
N LYS A 37 -0.22 6.87 2.71
CA LYS A 37 -0.79 6.32 3.93
C LYS A 37 -1.70 5.15 3.59
N MET A 38 -1.60 4.11 4.38
CA MET A 38 -2.43 2.92 4.22
C MET A 38 -3.92 3.20 4.33
N ASP A 39 -4.32 4.04 5.29
CA ASP A 39 -5.73 4.45 5.45
C ASP A 39 -6.26 5.07 4.15
N ASP A 40 -5.48 5.95 3.51
CA ASP A 40 -5.85 6.57 2.24
C ASP A 40 -5.98 5.52 1.11
N LEU A 41 -5.11 4.51 1.09
CA LEU A 41 -5.16 3.43 0.08
C LEU A 41 -6.32 2.46 0.28
N ILE A 42 -6.67 2.16 1.53
CA ILE A 42 -7.83 1.33 1.89
C ILE A 42 -9.12 2.04 1.45
N ASP A 43 -9.21 3.34 1.70
CA ASP A 43 -10.37 4.15 1.29
C ASP A 43 -10.50 4.25 -0.24
N LEU A 44 -9.38 4.17 -0.97
CA LEU A 44 -9.38 4.16 -2.44
C LEU A 44 -9.78 2.80 -3.05
N ASP A 45 -9.68 1.70 -2.29
CA ASP A 45 -10.04 0.33 -2.68
C ASP A 45 -9.51 -0.09 -4.09
N LEU A 46 -8.26 0.28 -4.38
CA LEU A 46 -7.66 0.09 -5.72
C LEU A 46 -7.05 -1.30 -5.92
N GLU A 47 -6.66 -1.97 -4.84
CA GLU A 47 -6.11 -3.32 -4.85
C GLU A 47 -6.27 -3.98 -3.47
N HIS A 48 -6.04 -5.29 -3.40
CA HIS A 48 -6.16 -6.04 -2.17
C HIS A 48 -5.00 -5.72 -1.20
N TRP A 49 -5.30 -5.61 0.09
CA TRP A 49 -4.34 -5.22 1.13
C TRP A 49 -3.07 -6.06 1.20
N SER A 50 -3.12 -7.30 0.71
CA SER A 50 -1.97 -8.20 0.67
C SER A 50 -0.84 -7.74 -0.26
N HIS A 51 -1.08 -6.74 -1.10
CA HIS A 51 -0.04 -6.09 -1.90
C HIS A 51 0.74 -5.03 -1.10
N TRP A 52 0.23 -4.60 0.06
CA TRP A 52 0.86 -3.62 0.94
C TRP A 52 1.42 -4.24 2.22
N LEU A 53 0.78 -5.30 2.72
CA LEU A 53 1.06 -5.88 4.03
C LEU A 53 1.26 -7.38 3.95
N SER A 54 2.10 -7.88 4.85
CA SER A 54 2.10 -9.29 5.22
C SER A 54 0.79 -9.65 5.91
N LYS A 55 0.48 -10.95 5.96
CA LYS A 55 -0.70 -11.44 6.68
C LYS A 55 -0.63 -11.12 8.18
N GLU A 56 0.57 -11.16 8.76
CA GLU A 56 0.80 -10.84 10.17
C GLU A 56 0.55 -9.35 10.43
N ASP A 57 1.09 -8.46 9.59
CA ASP A 57 0.87 -7.02 9.73
C ASP A 57 -0.59 -6.63 9.56
N TYR A 58 -1.29 -7.27 8.62
CA TYR A 58 -2.72 -7.05 8.44
C TYR A 58 -3.52 -7.49 9.67
N GLN A 59 -3.18 -8.64 10.27
CA GLN A 59 -3.83 -9.10 11.49
C GLN A 59 -3.59 -8.14 12.65
N ILE A 60 -2.37 -7.63 12.80
CA ILE A 60 -2.03 -6.66 13.83
C ILE A 60 -2.79 -5.34 13.59
N MET A 61 -2.91 -4.90 12.34
CA MET A 61 -3.71 -3.73 11.97
C MET A 61 -5.19 -3.91 12.30
N GLN A 62 -5.77 -5.08 12.00
CA GLN A 62 -7.18 -5.37 12.29
C GLN A 62 -7.47 -5.43 13.81
N ILE A 63 -6.52 -5.91 14.61
CA ILE A 63 -6.69 -6.08 16.06
C ILE A 63 -6.40 -4.79 16.82
N THR A 64 -5.31 -4.11 16.45
CA THR A 64 -4.75 -2.99 17.22
C THR A 64 -4.99 -1.63 16.58
N GLY A 65 -5.44 -1.61 15.32
CA GLY A 65 -5.39 -0.43 14.48
C GLY A 65 -3.95 0.03 14.22
N ARG A 66 -2.93 -0.81 14.40
CA ARG A 66 -1.50 -0.49 14.22
C ARG A 66 -0.78 -1.57 13.42
N VAL A 67 0.24 -1.22 12.65
CA VAL A 67 1.22 -2.17 12.09
C VAL A 67 2.51 -2.00 12.90
N LEU A 68 3.19 -3.11 13.25
CA LEU A 68 4.47 -3.04 13.95
C LEU A 68 5.51 -2.44 13.01
N GLU A 69 6.16 -1.36 13.44
CA GLU A 69 7.36 -0.86 12.77
C GLU A 69 8.51 -1.82 13.09
N GLU A 70 9.11 -2.44 12.06
CA GLU A 70 10.33 -3.27 12.18
C GLU A 70 11.55 -2.44 12.60
#